data_AF-A0A1Z7YN24-F1
#
_entry.id   AF-A0A1Z7YN24-F1
#
_cell.length_a   1.000
_cell.length_b   1.000
_cell.length_c   1.000
_cell.angle_alpha   90.00
_cell.angle_beta   90.00
_cell.angle_gamma   90.00
#
_symmetry.space_group_name_H-M   'P 1'
#
loop_
_entity.id
_entity.type
_entity.pdbx_description
1 polymer ?
#
loop_
_entity_poly.entity_id
_entity_poly.type
_entity_poly.pdbx_seq_one_letter_code
_entity_poly.pdbx_strand_id
1 'polypeptide(L)'
;MESLPYILPIVMLILAIGLAVAVKMLSIKSIIGGCTIGVLFLFMIGCSIFMMVISSGFEEKMAVKDQEVADMVDWKYKHMDEMSLIIGQQRMPDDEHVALIKQLNSYGWQINNYSIRLLQDAHQALEVLKQEHGIARTRYLLKGVPSSVERKLVEMGLRNVGFRIVPFKEQEEVPENANALYFGQNVDLDSIKMAALTLMQAGIELKSIKAFPKPTRGNVRAIKLDWSKYFDTRLPLTVAAVVESKGFN
;
A
#
# COMPACT_ATOMS: atom_id res chain seq x y z
N MET A 1 11.58 -24.77 24.97
CA MET A 1 12.88 -25.43 25.23
C MET A 1 14.01 -24.46 24.90
N GLU A 2 14.07 -23.29 25.55
CA GLU A 2 14.82 -22.13 25.02
C GLU A 2 16.10 -21.77 25.80
N SER A 3 16.33 -22.32 26.99
CA SER A 3 17.43 -21.88 27.85
C SER A 3 18.66 -22.79 27.84
N LEU A 4 18.57 -23.97 27.22
CA LEU A 4 19.62 -24.99 27.20
C LEU A 4 20.94 -24.51 26.55
N PRO A 5 20.94 -23.75 25.44
CA PRO A 5 22.17 -23.25 24.83
C PRO A 5 22.89 -22.20 25.70
N TYR A 6 22.17 -21.47 26.53
CA TYR A 6 22.72 -20.40 27.39
C TYR A 6 23.21 -20.92 28.74
N ILE A 7 22.53 -21.92 29.30
CA ILE A 7 22.86 -22.49 30.61
C ILE A 7 24.05 -23.45 30.50
N LEU A 8 24.16 -24.20 29.42
CA LEU A 8 25.16 -25.26 29.26
C LEU A 8 26.61 -24.76 29.29
N PRO A 9 26.99 -23.64 28.64
CA PRO A 9 28.33 -23.05 28.77
C PRO A 9 28.69 -22.68 30.21
N ILE A 10 27.74 -22.08 30.95
CA ILE A 10 27.93 -21.66 32.34
C ILE A 10 28.10 -22.88 33.25
N VAL A 11 27.27 -23.90 33.09
CA VAL A 11 27.36 -25.16 33.84
C VAL A 11 28.69 -25.86 33.57
N MET A 12 29.12 -25.92 32.31
CA MET A 12 30.40 -26.51 31.92
C MET A 12 31.59 -25.75 32.54
N LEU A 13 31.53 -24.42 32.61
CA LEU A 13 32.58 -23.58 33.20
C LEU A 13 32.66 -23.76 34.73
N ILE A 14 31.51 -23.86 35.42
CA ILE A 14 31.45 -24.17 36.85
C ILE A 14 32.01 -25.58 37.13
N LEU A 15 31.69 -26.55 36.29
CA LEU A 15 32.19 -27.93 36.41
C LEU A 15 33.69 -27.99 36.20
N ALA A 16 34.22 -27.21 35.25
CA ALA A 16 35.64 -27.07 34.98
C ALA A 16 36.41 -26.43 36.16
N ILE A 17 35.83 -25.39 36.80
CA ILE A 17 36.37 -24.79 38.03
C ILE A 17 36.35 -25.80 39.18
N GLY A 18 35.26 -26.54 39.35
CA GLY A 18 35.13 -27.59 40.36
C GLY A 18 36.17 -28.69 40.21
N LEU A 19 36.45 -29.11 38.97
CA LEU A 19 37.50 -30.07 38.63
C LEU A 19 38.90 -29.53 38.98
N ALA A 20 39.19 -28.25 38.71
CA ALA A 20 40.47 -27.63 39.04
C ALA A 20 40.72 -27.55 40.57
N VAL A 21 39.67 -27.25 41.36
CA VAL A 21 39.74 -27.23 42.83
C VAL A 21 39.92 -28.64 43.39
N ALA A 22 39.20 -29.63 42.85
CA ALA A 22 39.32 -31.02 43.25
C ALA A 22 40.74 -31.58 43.03
N VAL A 23 41.38 -31.23 41.91
CA VAL A 23 42.78 -31.63 41.62
C VAL A 23 43.77 -31.05 42.62
N LYS A 24 43.54 -29.83 43.11
CA LYS A 24 44.41 -29.20 44.11
C LYS A 24 44.29 -29.86 45.50
N MET A 25 43.13 -30.46 45.80
CA MET A 25 42.85 -31.17 47.07
C MET A 25 43.23 -32.66 47.04
N LEU A 26 43.33 -33.26 45.85
CA LEU A 26 43.79 -34.64 45.67
C LEU A 26 45.32 -34.70 45.56
N SER A 27 45.98 -35.56 46.34
CA SER A 27 47.45 -35.71 46.32
C SER A 27 47.97 -36.48 45.09
N ILE A 28 47.45 -36.19 43.90
CA ILE A 28 47.89 -36.83 42.66
C ILE A 28 49.23 -36.20 42.27
N LYS A 29 50.33 -36.74 42.81
CA LYS A 29 51.72 -36.40 42.47
C LYS A 29 52.16 -36.90 41.08
N SER A 30 51.21 -37.15 40.17
CA SER A 30 51.48 -37.68 38.82
C SER A 30 51.36 -36.56 37.79
N ILE A 31 52.47 -36.23 37.13
CA ILE A 31 52.56 -35.27 36.01
C ILE A 31 51.52 -35.58 34.92
N ILE A 32 51.24 -36.87 34.70
CA ILE A 32 50.30 -37.35 33.68
C ILE A 32 48.86 -36.96 34.02
N GLY A 33 48.47 -36.98 35.30
CA GLY A 33 47.12 -36.60 35.75
C GLY A 33 46.84 -35.10 35.65
N GLY A 34 47.87 -34.26 35.86
CA GLY A 34 47.75 -32.82 35.64
C GLY A 34 47.57 -32.48 34.15
N CYS A 35 48.28 -33.17 33.27
CA CYS A 35 48.16 -32.98 31.82
C CYS A 35 46.78 -33.39 31.29
N THR A 36 46.23 -34.54 31.70
CA THR A 36 44.92 -35.00 31.21
C THR A 36 43.79 -34.06 31.63
N ILE A 37 43.86 -33.52 32.85
CA ILE A 37 42.84 -32.59 33.34
C ILE A 37 42.98 -31.21 32.70
N GLY A 38 44.22 -30.75 32.44
CA GLY A 38 44.46 -29.53 31.66
C GLY A 38 43.90 -29.60 30.23
N VAL A 39 44.05 -30.75 29.56
CA VAL A 39 43.48 -30.99 28.23
C VAL A 39 41.95 -31.02 28.27
N LEU A 40 41.35 -31.68 29.27
CA LEU A 40 39.90 -31.67 29.49
C LEU A 40 39.37 -30.26 29.73
N PHE A 41 40.07 -29.46 30.52
CA PHE A 41 39.71 -28.07 30.81
C PHE A 41 39.71 -27.19 29.54
N LEU A 42 40.76 -27.31 28.72
CA LEU A 42 40.85 -26.62 27.43
C LEU A 42 39.75 -27.05 26.46
N PHE A 43 39.43 -28.34 26.43
CA PHE A 43 38.34 -28.86 25.60
C PHE A 43 36.98 -28.29 26.02
N MET A 44 36.71 -28.22 27.33
CA MET A 44 35.46 -27.66 27.84
C MET A 44 35.30 -26.17 27.55
N ILE A 45 36.38 -25.38 27.68
CA ILE A 45 36.38 -23.97 27.29
C ILE A 45 36.13 -23.82 25.78
N GLY A 46 36.76 -24.66 24.95
CA GLY A 46 36.53 -24.67 23.50
C GLY A 46 35.07 -24.92 23.13
N CYS A 47 34.43 -25.91 23.76
CA CYS A 47 33.00 -26.17 23.57
C CYS A 47 32.11 -25.01 24.03
N SER A 48 32.45 -24.35 25.13
CA SER A 48 31.72 -23.18 25.64
C SER A 48 31.74 -22.01 24.65
N ILE A 49 32.92 -21.69 24.10
CA ILE A 49 33.09 -20.62 23.11
C ILE A 49 32.32 -20.97 21.83
N PHE A 50 32.41 -22.22 21.36
CA PHE A 50 31.71 -22.68 20.17
C PHE A 50 30.18 -22.56 20.31
N MET A 51 29.62 -22.96 21.44
CA MET A 51 28.18 -22.84 21.71
C MET A 51 27.71 -21.38 21.79
N MET A 52 28.53 -20.49 22.36
CA MET A 52 28.21 -19.06 22.45
C MET A 52 28.16 -18.39 21.07
N VAL A 53 29.09 -18.73 20.17
CA VAL A 53 29.12 -18.23 18.78
C VAL A 53 27.93 -18.73 17.97
N ILE A 54 27.52 -19.99 18.17
CA ILE A 54 26.32 -20.54 17.50
C ILE A 54 25.05 -19.86 18.01
N SER A 55 24.95 -19.64 19.33
CA SER A 55 23.78 -18.99 19.94
C SER A 55 23.59 -17.56 19.42
N SER A 56 24.66 -16.77 19.34
CA SER A 56 24.58 -15.40 18.82
C SER A 56 24.15 -15.35 17.35
N GLY A 57 24.61 -16.31 16.53
CA GLY A 57 24.18 -16.44 15.14
C GLY A 57 22.73 -16.93 14.97
N PHE A 58 22.13 -17.52 16.01
CA PHE A 58 20.74 -17.96 16.02
C PHE A 58 19.79 -16.81 16.39
N GLU A 59 20.17 -15.94 17.33
CA GLU A 59 19.41 -14.74 17.70
C GLU A 59 19.20 -13.80 16.51
N GLU A 60 20.26 -13.54 15.73
CA GLU A 60 20.17 -12.67 14.56
C GLU A 60 19.21 -13.25 13.50
N LYS A 61 19.25 -14.58 13.30
CA LYS A 61 18.33 -15.27 12.38
C LYS A 61 16.88 -15.27 12.89
N MET A 62 16.68 -15.41 14.20
CA MET A 62 15.35 -15.35 14.81
C MET A 62 14.76 -13.94 14.73
N ALA A 63 15.56 -12.90 15.00
CA ALA A 63 15.13 -11.52 14.88
C ALA A 63 14.71 -11.16 13.44
N VAL A 64 15.47 -11.62 12.43
CA VAL A 64 15.09 -11.45 11.02
C VAL A 64 13.78 -12.18 10.70
N LYS A 65 13.58 -13.40 11.22
CA LYS A 65 12.34 -14.16 11.00
C LYS A 65 11.13 -13.55 11.70
N ASP A 66 11.31 -13.02 12.90
CA ASP A 66 10.25 -12.31 13.62
C ASP A 66 9.83 -11.04 12.87
N GLN A 67 10.79 -10.34 12.27
CA GLN A 67 10.51 -9.17 11.43
C GLN A 67 9.80 -9.56 10.13
N GLU A 68 10.21 -10.64 9.45
CA GLU A 68 9.48 -11.17 8.29
C GLU A 68 8.03 -11.57 8.64
N VAL A 69 7.80 -12.15 9.83
CA VAL A 69 6.46 -12.51 10.31
C VAL A 69 5.64 -11.25 10.58
N ALA A 70 6.21 -10.23 11.21
CA ALA A 70 5.54 -8.95 11.43
C ALA A 70 5.12 -8.30 10.10
N ASP A 71 6.02 -8.24 9.12
CA ASP A 71 5.75 -7.71 7.78
C ASP A 71 4.64 -8.50 7.06
N MET A 72 4.62 -9.84 7.19
CA MET A 72 3.55 -10.68 6.63
C MET A 72 2.19 -10.42 7.30
N VAL A 73 2.18 -10.20 8.61
CA VAL A 73 0.97 -9.92 9.38
C VAL A 73 0.39 -8.55 8.99
N ASP A 74 1.24 -7.53 8.87
CA ASP A 74 0.84 -6.19 8.41
C ASP A 74 0.31 -6.24 6.97
N TRP A 75 0.98 -6.97 6.09
CA TRP A 75 0.51 -7.19 4.71
C TRP A 75 -0.87 -7.85 4.69
N LYS A 76 -1.10 -8.88 5.53
CA LYS A 76 -2.38 -9.59 5.63
C LYS A 76 -3.50 -8.67 6.08
N TYR A 77 -3.30 -7.90 7.15
CA TYR A 77 -4.34 -6.99 7.66
C TYR A 77 -4.67 -5.89 6.65
N LYS A 78 -3.66 -5.32 5.99
CA LYS A 78 -3.86 -4.35 4.92
C LYS A 78 -4.69 -4.92 3.76
N HIS A 79 -4.42 -6.15 3.32
CA HIS A 79 -5.21 -6.81 2.27
C HIS A 79 -6.62 -7.18 2.72
N MET A 80 -6.82 -7.57 3.99
CA MET A 80 -8.15 -7.81 4.54
C MET A 80 -8.99 -6.54 4.58
N ASP A 81 -8.40 -5.40 4.92
CA ASP A 81 -9.07 -4.09 4.86
C ASP A 81 -9.35 -3.62 3.42
N GLU A 82 -8.55 -4.06 2.46
CA GLU A 82 -8.85 -3.86 1.03
C GLU A 82 -10.05 -4.71 0.60
N MET A 83 -10.07 -5.99 0.97
CA MET A 83 -11.19 -6.89 0.64
C MET A 83 -12.48 -6.54 1.37
N SER A 84 -12.42 -6.12 2.64
CA SER A 84 -13.60 -5.68 3.38
C SER A 84 -14.22 -4.43 2.77
N LEU A 85 -13.40 -3.52 2.25
CA LEU A 85 -13.86 -2.32 1.56
C LEU A 85 -14.44 -2.65 0.18
N ILE A 86 -13.85 -3.59 -0.57
CA ILE A 86 -14.44 -4.16 -1.80
C ILE A 86 -15.81 -4.78 -1.51
N ILE A 87 -15.91 -5.60 -0.46
CA ILE A 87 -17.16 -6.23 -0.04
C ILE A 87 -18.15 -5.17 0.43
N GLY A 88 -17.71 -4.11 1.12
CA GLY A 88 -18.53 -2.98 1.52
C GLY A 88 -19.13 -2.21 0.34
N GLN A 89 -18.39 -2.08 -0.76
CA GLN A 89 -18.88 -1.49 -2.01
C GLN A 89 -19.79 -2.42 -2.83
N GLN A 90 -19.59 -3.73 -2.70
CA GLN A 90 -20.45 -4.74 -3.35
C GLN A 90 -21.70 -5.08 -2.53
N ARG A 91 -21.71 -4.76 -1.23
CA ARG A 91 -22.92 -4.85 -0.42
C ARG A 91 -23.94 -3.91 -1.02
N MET A 92 -25.11 -4.46 -1.33
CA MET A 92 -26.29 -3.67 -1.65
C MET A 92 -26.47 -2.65 -0.53
N PRO A 93 -26.73 -1.37 -0.84
CA PRO A 93 -26.99 -0.37 0.18
C PRO A 93 -28.05 -0.91 1.15
N ASP A 94 -27.78 -0.79 2.45
CA ASP A 94 -28.67 -1.29 3.50
C ASP A 94 -30.10 -0.79 3.25
N ASP A 95 -31.11 -1.60 3.54
CA ASP A 95 -32.50 -1.29 3.21
C ASP A 95 -32.93 0.05 3.85
N GLU A 96 -32.36 0.38 5.02
CA GLU A 96 -32.52 1.68 5.69
C GLU A 96 -31.92 2.84 4.89
N HIS A 97 -30.71 2.67 4.34
CA HIS A 97 -30.06 3.67 3.51
C HIS A 97 -30.79 3.85 2.17
N VAL A 98 -31.31 2.78 1.58
CA VAL A 98 -32.14 2.83 0.37
C VAL A 98 -33.46 3.55 0.64
N ALA A 99 -34.09 3.28 1.79
CA ALA A 99 -35.31 3.96 2.21
C ALA A 99 -35.06 5.46 2.44
N LEU A 100 -33.95 5.81 3.09
CA LEU A 100 -33.57 7.20 3.34
C LEU A 100 -33.26 7.95 2.04
N ILE A 101 -32.55 7.33 1.08
CA ILE A 101 -32.33 7.90 -0.25
C ILE A 101 -33.67 8.09 -0.98
N LYS A 102 -34.57 7.10 -0.95
CA LYS A 102 -35.91 7.24 -1.54
C LYS A 102 -36.71 8.37 -0.89
N GLN A 103 -36.61 8.54 0.42
CA GLN A 103 -37.27 9.61 1.16
C GLN A 103 -36.69 10.99 0.81
N LEU A 104 -35.36 11.14 0.78
CA LEU A 104 -34.69 12.36 0.32
C LEU A 104 -35.06 12.70 -1.13
N ASN A 105 -35.14 11.69 -2.00
CA ASN A 105 -35.58 11.86 -3.38
C ASN A 105 -37.05 12.31 -3.44
N SER A 106 -37.93 11.77 -2.60
CA SER A 106 -39.34 12.18 -2.51
C SER A 106 -39.50 13.63 -2.06
N TYR A 107 -38.57 14.15 -1.26
CA TYR A 107 -38.50 15.56 -0.88
C TYR A 107 -37.85 16.46 -1.95
N GLY A 108 -37.52 15.91 -3.13
CA GLY A 108 -36.93 16.66 -4.23
C GLY A 108 -35.46 17.03 -4.02
N TRP A 109 -34.75 16.40 -3.08
CA TRP A 109 -33.38 16.77 -2.72
C TRP A 109 -32.38 16.55 -3.87
N GLN A 110 -32.59 15.51 -4.69
CA GLN A 110 -31.84 15.29 -5.94
C GLN A 110 -32.03 16.39 -6.98
N ILE A 111 -33.22 17.01 -7.03
CA ILE A 111 -33.54 18.07 -8.00
C ILE A 111 -32.87 19.38 -7.58
N ASN A 112 -32.79 19.61 -6.26
CA ASN A 112 -32.29 20.86 -5.69
C ASN A 112 -30.77 20.85 -5.41
N ASN A 113 -30.13 19.68 -5.37
CA ASN A 113 -28.71 19.57 -5.08
C ASN A 113 -27.88 19.23 -6.33
N TYR A 114 -27.13 20.22 -6.81
CA TYR A 114 -26.29 20.10 -8.01
C TYR A 114 -25.22 19.00 -7.89
N SER A 115 -24.59 18.83 -6.72
CA SER A 115 -23.49 17.86 -6.57
C SER A 115 -23.98 16.43 -6.67
N ILE A 116 -25.13 16.11 -6.05
CA ILE A 116 -25.74 14.77 -6.11
C ILE A 116 -26.14 14.44 -7.55
N ARG A 117 -26.73 15.41 -8.26
CA ARG A 117 -27.09 15.24 -9.66
C ARG A 117 -25.86 15.02 -10.55
N LEU A 118 -24.81 15.81 -10.36
CA LEU A 118 -23.54 15.65 -11.09
C LEU A 118 -22.96 14.24 -10.90
N LEU A 119 -22.94 13.75 -9.66
CA LEU A 119 -22.43 12.42 -9.33
C LEU A 119 -23.23 11.31 -10.04
N GLN A 120 -24.55 11.41 -10.02
CA GLN A 120 -25.44 10.44 -10.65
C GLN A 120 -25.34 10.48 -12.17
N ASP A 121 -25.33 11.68 -12.77
CA ASP A 121 -25.19 11.88 -14.21
C ASP A 121 -23.81 11.36 -14.68
N ALA A 122 -22.74 11.61 -13.92
CA ALA A 122 -21.39 11.12 -14.22
C ALA A 122 -21.32 9.59 -14.18
N HIS A 123 -21.97 8.98 -13.17
CA HIS A 123 -22.03 7.52 -13.05
C HIS A 123 -22.81 6.89 -14.22
N GLN A 124 -23.99 7.42 -14.56
CA GLN A 124 -24.78 6.93 -15.69
C GLN A 124 -24.01 7.05 -17.01
N ALA A 125 -23.38 8.21 -17.26
CA ALA A 125 -22.56 8.42 -18.46
C ALA A 125 -21.37 7.45 -18.54
N LEU A 126 -20.76 7.13 -17.40
CA LEU A 126 -19.63 6.20 -17.32
C LEU A 126 -20.08 4.76 -17.59
N GLU A 127 -21.24 4.32 -17.08
CA GLU A 127 -21.78 3.00 -17.38
C GLU A 127 -22.17 2.85 -18.85
N VAL A 128 -22.75 3.87 -19.46
CA VAL A 128 -23.03 3.88 -20.91
C VAL A 128 -21.75 3.76 -21.72
N LEU A 129 -20.72 4.55 -21.40
CA LEU A 129 -19.43 4.47 -22.09
C LEU A 129 -18.74 3.11 -21.93
N LYS A 130 -18.84 2.49 -20.75
CA LYS A 130 -18.33 1.13 -20.53
C LYS A 130 -19.06 0.10 -21.38
N GLN A 131 -20.37 0.23 -21.53
CA GLN A 131 -21.16 -0.69 -22.37
C GLN A 131 -20.85 -0.51 -23.86
N GLU A 132 -20.67 0.73 -24.31
CA GLU A 132 -20.42 1.04 -25.73
C GLU A 132 -18.98 0.76 -26.19
N HIS A 133 -17.99 1.04 -25.34
CA HIS A 133 -16.57 1.03 -25.73
C HIS A 133 -15.72 0.02 -24.94
N GLY A 134 -16.32 -0.66 -23.96
CA GLY A 134 -15.63 -1.62 -23.10
C GLY A 134 -14.76 -0.94 -22.03
N ILE A 135 -13.91 -1.74 -21.40
CA ILE A 135 -13.00 -1.29 -20.33
C ILE A 135 -11.80 -0.56 -20.97
N ALA A 136 -11.31 0.51 -20.34
CA ALA A 136 -10.13 1.22 -20.82
C ALA A 136 -8.92 0.28 -20.90
N ARG A 137 -8.02 0.55 -21.86
CA ARG A 137 -6.83 -0.28 -22.05
C ARG A 137 -5.91 -0.18 -20.83
N THR A 138 -5.50 -1.33 -20.30
CA THR A 138 -4.64 -1.49 -19.10
C THR A 138 -3.23 -0.90 -19.18
N ARG A 139 -2.91 -0.19 -20.27
CA ARG A 139 -1.60 0.41 -20.54
C ARG A 139 -1.48 1.86 -20.07
N TYR A 140 -2.55 2.46 -19.56
CA TYR A 140 -2.55 3.85 -19.13
C TYR A 140 -2.18 4.01 -17.66
N LEU A 141 -1.30 4.98 -17.39
CA LEU A 141 -0.76 5.27 -16.06
C LEU A 141 -1.47 6.49 -15.47
N LEU A 142 -2.20 6.33 -14.37
CA LEU A 142 -2.72 7.49 -13.66
C LEU A 142 -1.74 7.92 -12.56
N LYS A 143 -1.27 9.16 -12.62
CA LYS A 143 -0.33 9.76 -11.68
C LYS A 143 -1.08 10.52 -10.62
N GLY A 144 -1.15 9.91 -9.44
CA GLY A 144 -1.59 10.55 -8.21
C GLY A 144 -3.09 10.79 -8.11
N VAL A 145 -3.58 10.87 -6.87
CA VAL A 145 -4.96 11.21 -6.51
C VAL A 145 -4.89 12.28 -5.42
N PRO A 146 -5.68 13.38 -5.51
CA PRO A 146 -5.69 14.44 -4.50
C PRO A 146 -6.09 13.91 -3.11
N SER A 147 -5.70 14.61 -2.05
CA SER A 147 -6.04 14.21 -0.67
C SER A 147 -7.45 14.62 -0.24
N SER A 148 -8.12 15.53 -0.95
CA SER A 148 -9.48 15.96 -0.63
C SER A 148 -10.55 14.89 -0.80
N VAL A 149 -10.24 13.86 -1.58
CA VAL A 149 -11.13 12.72 -1.79
C VAL A 149 -10.47 11.48 -1.22
N GLU A 150 -11.29 10.55 -0.73
CA GLU A 150 -10.81 9.27 -0.23
C GLU A 150 -10.06 8.54 -1.34
N ARG A 151 -8.72 8.60 -1.25
CA ARG A 151 -7.79 8.10 -2.27
C ARG A 151 -8.15 6.70 -2.74
N LYS A 152 -8.48 5.83 -1.80
CA LYS A 152 -8.81 4.42 -2.05
C LYS A 152 -10.05 4.26 -2.94
N LEU A 153 -11.10 5.06 -2.75
CA LEU A 153 -12.30 5.01 -3.59
C LEU A 153 -12.00 5.37 -5.04
N VAL A 154 -11.24 6.45 -5.25
CA VAL A 154 -10.83 6.89 -6.58
C VAL A 154 -9.92 5.87 -7.24
N GLU A 155 -8.98 5.32 -6.47
CA GLU A 155 -8.07 4.30 -6.96
C GLU A 155 -8.82 3.04 -7.41
N MET A 156 -9.83 2.62 -6.65
CA MET A 156 -10.67 1.48 -7.02
C MET A 156 -11.52 1.76 -8.25
N GLY A 157 -12.16 2.92 -8.33
CA GLY A 157 -12.94 3.31 -9.51
C GLY A 157 -12.11 3.31 -10.78
N LEU A 158 -10.90 3.89 -10.72
CA LEU A 158 -9.99 3.93 -11.85
C LEU A 158 -9.43 2.55 -12.22
N ARG A 159 -9.14 1.69 -11.24
CA ARG A 159 -8.74 0.28 -11.49
C ARG A 159 -9.87 -0.51 -12.14
N ASN A 160 -11.13 -0.31 -11.73
CA ASN A 160 -12.30 -0.95 -12.34
C ASN A 160 -12.50 -0.54 -13.80
N VAL A 161 -12.14 0.71 -14.14
CA VAL A 161 -12.12 1.20 -15.52
C VAL A 161 -10.91 0.68 -16.30
N GLY A 162 -9.91 0.09 -15.65
CA GLY A 162 -8.76 -0.55 -16.28
C GLY A 162 -7.45 0.25 -16.18
N PHE A 163 -7.39 1.35 -15.43
CA PHE A 163 -6.15 2.14 -15.29
C PHE A 163 -5.15 1.51 -14.30
N ARG A 164 -3.86 1.61 -14.62
CA ARG A 164 -2.79 1.29 -13.67
C ARG A 164 -2.37 2.56 -12.92
N ILE A 165 -2.44 2.51 -11.60
CA ILE A 165 -2.17 3.68 -10.77
C ILE A 165 -0.71 3.70 -10.37
N VAL A 166 -0.07 4.84 -10.57
CA VAL A 166 1.28 5.12 -10.13
C VAL A 166 1.16 6.12 -8.98
N PRO A 167 1.55 5.73 -7.75
CA PRO A 167 1.52 6.64 -6.61
C PRO A 167 2.49 7.81 -6.85
N PHE A 168 2.23 8.93 -6.18
CA PHE A 168 3.19 10.03 -6.10
C PHE A 168 4.52 9.51 -5.54
N LYS A 169 5.63 10.02 -6.07
CA LYS A 169 6.94 9.75 -5.46
C LYS A 169 6.95 10.39 -4.08
N GLU A 170 7.71 9.82 -3.15
CA GLU A 170 7.85 10.33 -1.76
C GLU A 170 8.31 11.80 -1.69
N GLN A 171 8.91 12.30 -2.76
CA GLN A 171 9.44 13.66 -2.91
C GLN A 171 8.45 14.64 -3.58
N GLU A 172 7.29 14.17 -4.05
CA GLU A 172 6.27 14.99 -4.71
C GLU A 172 5.17 15.35 -3.70
N GLU A 173 4.89 16.66 -3.55
CA GLU A 173 3.78 17.13 -2.73
C GLU A 173 2.45 16.67 -3.33
N VAL A 174 1.64 16.00 -2.52
CA VAL A 174 0.29 15.58 -2.92
C VAL A 174 -0.61 16.81 -2.88
N PRO A 175 -1.22 17.22 -4.00
CA PRO A 175 -2.10 18.37 -4.01
C PRO A 175 -3.36 18.07 -3.19
N GLU A 176 -3.79 19.05 -2.37
CA GLU A 176 -5.01 18.91 -1.57
C GLU A 176 -6.25 18.73 -2.44
N ASN A 177 -6.37 19.52 -3.50
CA ASN A 177 -7.47 19.46 -4.46
C ASN A 177 -6.92 19.29 -5.88
N ALA A 178 -7.69 18.68 -6.77
CA ALA A 178 -7.36 18.64 -8.20
C ALA A 178 -8.43 19.39 -9.00
N ASN A 179 -7.99 20.27 -9.90
CA ASN A 179 -8.90 21.03 -10.78
C ASN A 179 -8.58 20.83 -12.27
N ALA A 180 -7.44 20.22 -12.59
CA ALA A 180 -7.02 19.96 -13.95
C ALA A 180 -6.64 18.48 -14.16
N LEU A 181 -7.08 17.94 -15.29
CA LEU A 181 -6.68 16.63 -15.79
C LEU A 181 -5.71 16.81 -16.96
N TYR A 182 -4.50 16.31 -16.83
CA TYR A 182 -3.53 16.28 -17.92
C TYR A 182 -3.43 14.89 -18.54
N PHE A 183 -3.38 14.78 -19.86
CA PHE A 183 -3.26 13.50 -20.56
C PHE A 183 -2.12 13.47 -21.58
N GLY A 184 -1.58 12.26 -21.81
CA GLY A 184 -0.55 11.97 -22.79
C GLY A 184 -1.06 11.82 -24.21
N GLN A 185 -0.18 11.99 -25.19
CA GLN A 185 -0.52 11.94 -26.62
C GLN A 185 -1.05 10.57 -27.11
N ASN A 186 -0.69 9.46 -26.45
CA ASN A 186 -1.14 8.12 -26.83
C ASN A 186 -2.31 7.61 -25.96
N VAL A 187 -3.03 8.50 -25.28
CA VAL A 187 -4.22 8.12 -24.51
C VAL A 187 -5.44 8.27 -25.41
N ASP A 188 -6.21 7.19 -25.56
CA ASP A 188 -7.43 7.16 -26.35
C ASP A 188 -8.47 8.13 -25.74
N LEU A 189 -9.22 8.84 -26.58
CA LEU A 189 -10.18 9.86 -26.14
C LEU A 189 -11.24 9.30 -25.18
N ASP A 190 -11.72 8.08 -25.45
CA ASP A 190 -12.72 7.42 -24.60
C ASP A 190 -12.14 7.09 -23.21
N SER A 191 -10.85 6.74 -23.15
CA SER A 191 -10.15 6.54 -21.89
C SER A 191 -10.02 7.84 -21.10
N ILE A 192 -9.77 8.97 -21.77
CA ILE A 192 -9.76 10.28 -21.12
C ILE A 192 -11.14 10.61 -20.54
N LYS A 193 -12.22 10.37 -21.31
CA LYS A 193 -13.60 10.57 -20.85
C LYS A 193 -13.93 9.70 -19.65
N MET A 194 -13.62 8.41 -19.71
CA MET A 194 -13.86 7.49 -18.59
C MET A 194 -13.08 7.90 -17.34
N ALA A 195 -11.82 8.31 -17.46
CA ALA A 195 -11.05 8.82 -16.33
C ALA A 195 -11.69 10.09 -15.74
N ALA A 196 -12.05 11.06 -16.59
CA ALA A 196 -12.70 12.30 -16.15
C ALA A 196 -14.02 12.03 -15.42
N LEU A 197 -14.87 11.14 -15.95
CA LEU A 197 -16.15 10.79 -15.33
C LEU A 197 -15.97 10.03 -14.02
N THR A 198 -14.96 9.16 -13.92
CA THR A 198 -14.62 8.48 -12.65
C THR A 198 -14.25 9.48 -11.56
N LEU A 199 -13.54 10.54 -11.93
CA LEU A 199 -13.12 11.58 -11.00
C LEU A 199 -14.29 12.50 -10.62
N MET A 200 -15.17 12.83 -11.57
CA MET A 200 -16.41 13.56 -11.28
C MET A 200 -17.32 12.74 -10.36
N GLN A 201 -17.45 11.43 -10.58
CA GLN A 201 -18.17 10.51 -9.68
C GLN A 201 -17.54 10.45 -8.29
N ALA A 202 -16.23 10.69 -8.17
CA ALA A 202 -15.55 10.77 -6.89
C ALA A 202 -15.72 12.13 -6.20
N GLY A 203 -16.44 13.08 -6.80
CA GLY A 203 -16.65 14.42 -6.25
C GLY A 203 -15.52 15.42 -6.56
N ILE A 204 -14.62 15.10 -7.49
CA ILE A 204 -13.57 16.03 -7.92
C ILE A 204 -14.13 16.97 -8.98
N GLU A 205 -14.13 18.27 -8.67
CA GLU A 205 -14.56 19.32 -9.59
C GLU A 205 -13.47 19.62 -10.64
N LEU A 206 -13.52 18.88 -11.75
CA LEU A 206 -12.63 19.13 -12.88
C LEU A 206 -13.04 20.41 -13.61
N LYS A 207 -12.12 21.37 -13.72
CA LYS A 207 -12.31 22.63 -14.44
C LYS A 207 -11.67 22.64 -15.82
N SER A 208 -10.67 21.78 -16.06
CA SER A 208 -9.99 21.69 -17.36
C SER A 208 -9.45 20.30 -17.63
N ILE A 209 -9.54 19.85 -18.87
CA ILE A 209 -8.88 18.63 -19.39
C ILE A 209 -7.97 19.07 -20.52
N LYS A 210 -6.65 18.79 -20.42
CA LYS A 210 -5.64 19.27 -21.38
C LYS A 210 -4.56 18.24 -21.67
N ALA A 211 -3.96 18.33 -22.84
CA ALA A 211 -2.76 17.53 -23.12
C ALA A 211 -1.57 18.03 -22.30
N PHE A 212 -0.61 17.15 -21.99
CA PHE A 212 0.64 17.57 -21.38
C PHE A 212 1.36 18.59 -22.27
N PRO A 213 1.91 19.68 -21.69
CA PRO A 213 2.64 20.68 -22.46
C PRO A 213 3.95 20.14 -23.05
N LYS A 214 4.52 19.09 -22.45
CA LYS A 214 5.73 18.41 -22.96
C LYS A 214 5.55 16.89 -22.98
N PRO A 215 5.70 16.22 -24.13
CA PRO A 215 5.66 14.77 -24.22
C PRO A 215 6.99 14.17 -23.74
N THR A 216 7.11 13.90 -22.44
CA THR A 216 8.23 13.08 -21.90
C THR A 216 7.91 11.60 -22.01
N ARG A 217 8.93 10.73 -22.09
CA ARG A 217 8.75 9.26 -22.18
C ARG A 217 7.81 8.68 -21.12
N GLY A 218 7.82 9.25 -19.91
CA GLY A 218 6.94 8.85 -18.80
C GLY A 218 5.53 9.47 -18.80
N ASN A 219 5.22 10.38 -19.74
CA ASN A 219 3.94 11.08 -19.84
C ASN A 219 3.13 10.69 -21.09
N VAL A 220 3.72 10.01 -22.07
CA VAL A 220 3.07 9.67 -23.35
C VAL A 220 1.79 8.85 -23.18
N ARG A 221 1.74 7.97 -22.18
CA ARG A 221 0.58 7.12 -21.85
C ARG A 221 0.04 7.39 -20.44
N ALA A 222 0.32 8.57 -19.90
CA ALA A 222 -0.09 8.92 -18.55
C ALA A 222 -1.29 9.87 -18.54
N ILE A 223 -2.06 9.80 -17.47
CA ILE A 223 -3.04 10.80 -17.06
C ILE A 223 -2.57 11.32 -15.71
N LYS A 224 -2.46 12.63 -15.50
CA LYS A 224 -2.05 13.23 -14.23
C LYS A 224 -3.14 14.16 -13.72
N LEU A 225 -3.44 14.05 -12.43
CA LEU A 225 -4.23 15.04 -11.72
C LEU A 225 -3.33 16.12 -11.17
N ASP A 226 -3.72 17.36 -11.38
CA ASP A 226 -2.96 18.51 -10.87
C ASP A 226 -3.89 19.60 -10.38
N TRP A 227 -3.31 20.45 -9.53
CA TRP A 227 -3.92 21.71 -9.16
C TRP A 227 -3.24 22.85 -9.90
N SER A 228 -4.04 23.72 -10.51
CA SER A 228 -3.53 24.92 -11.15
C SER A 228 -4.37 26.13 -10.79
N LYS A 229 -3.74 27.13 -10.18
CA LYS A 229 -4.35 28.42 -9.85
C LYS A 229 -4.98 29.11 -11.08
N TYR A 230 -4.45 28.87 -12.27
CA TYR A 230 -4.96 29.46 -13.52
C TYR A 230 -6.39 29.04 -13.86
N PHE A 231 -6.87 27.91 -13.31
CA PHE A 231 -8.21 27.42 -13.58
C PHE A 231 -9.20 27.72 -12.46
N ASP A 232 -8.81 28.41 -11.39
CA ASP A 232 -9.71 28.63 -10.26
C ASP A 232 -10.95 29.44 -10.60
N THR A 233 -10.81 30.42 -11.49
CA THR A 233 -11.89 31.29 -11.96
C THR A 233 -12.79 30.63 -13.01
N ARG A 234 -12.43 29.44 -13.49
CA ARG A 234 -13.24 28.71 -14.48
C ARG A 234 -14.39 27.98 -13.81
N LEU A 235 -15.51 27.91 -14.52
CA LEU A 235 -16.62 27.06 -14.13
C LEU A 235 -16.21 25.58 -14.22
N PRO A 236 -16.66 24.73 -13.29
CA PRO A 236 -16.48 23.28 -13.40
C PRO A 236 -17.05 22.74 -14.72
N LEU A 237 -16.40 21.71 -15.27
CA LEU A 237 -16.87 21.01 -16.45
C LEU A 237 -18.15 20.24 -16.10
N THR A 238 -19.14 20.31 -16.99
CA THR A 238 -20.34 19.50 -16.90
C THR A 238 -20.09 18.10 -17.48
N VAL A 239 -20.87 17.12 -17.02
CA VAL A 239 -20.81 15.74 -17.54
C VAL A 239 -21.04 15.73 -19.06
N ALA A 240 -22.03 16.48 -19.54
CA ALA A 240 -22.32 16.60 -20.97
C ALA A 240 -21.12 17.12 -21.78
N ALA A 241 -20.41 18.13 -21.26
CA ALA A 241 -19.24 18.68 -21.94
C ALA A 241 -18.10 17.65 -22.09
N VAL A 242 -17.98 16.71 -21.14
CA VAL A 242 -17.01 15.61 -21.22
C VAL A 242 -17.45 14.55 -22.21
N VAL A 243 -18.73 14.15 -22.21
CA VAL A 243 -19.26 13.09 -23.07
C VAL A 243 -19.29 13.52 -24.54
N GLU A 244 -19.78 14.73 -24.82
CA GLU A 244 -19.95 15.26 -26.18
C GLU A 244 -18.64 15.76 -26.81
N SER A 245 -17.58 15.88 -26.00
CA SER A 245 -16.24 16.27 -26.46
C SER A 245 -15.75 15.36 -27.60
N LYS A 246 -15.39 15.98 -28.72
CA LYS A 246 -14.66 15.33 -29.83
C LYS A 246 -13.14 15.42 -29.66
N GLY A 247 -12.67 16.15 -28.65
CA GLY A 247 -11.26 16.42 -28.38
C GLY A 247 -11.09 17.43 -27.24
N PHE A 248 -9.98 17.33 -26.53
CA PHE A 248 -9.62 18.24 -25.43
C PHE A 248 -8.32 18.98 -25.80
N ASN A 249 -8.33 20.31 -25.70
CA ASN A 249 -7.21 21.20 -26.06
C ASN A 249 -6.62 21.93 -24.85
#